data_AF-A0A823X640-F1
#
_entry.id   AF-A0A823X640-F1
#
_cell.length_a   1.000
_cell.length_b   1.000
_cell.length_c   1.000
_cell.angle_alpha   90.00
_cell.angle_beta   90.00
_cell.angle_gamma   90.00
#
_symmetry.space_group_name_H-M   'P 1'
#
loop_
_entity.id
_entity.type
_entity.pdbx_description
1 polymer ?
#
loop_
_entity_poly.entity_id
_entity_poly.type
_entity_poly.pdbx_seq_one_letter_code
_entity_poly.pdbx_strand_id
1 'polypeptide(L)'
;MSDNNKDVYIIYAPNGRGVEVDKKTNKIYFSENIKPTGKYTQEYSKALFEAHNIKQNSPYKDYQPRYLDPNLYTGQSSTLLEFKDWQSIYLKDPIKGAIAPWTKAEKAYYKSLKTKRERYKYLVIRSGLRSTVIDIPYEAYTNVDEKGNLINEDYKELYKKVESNRGLAHLSNGYLFMSEWELAAGILGDIKGFIGALQLSMTGFKARTQAINFLLIQLGHEQGLKSLYDSYAYRGLVDGIHKNPLKAQMLKDFSKNPPYDEFGMLP
;
A
#
# COMPACT_ATOMS: atom_id res chain seq x y z
N MET A 1 -33.28 -49.58 -11.93
CA MET A 1 -32.25 -49.71 -10.87
C MET A 1 -31.57 -48.37 -10.73
N SER A 2 -31.96 -47.57 -9.73
CA SER A 2 -31.39 -46.25 -9.46
C SER A 2 -30.62 -46.31 -8.14
N ASP A 3 -29.34 -46.70 -8.20
CA ASP A 3 -28.41 -46.57 -7.09
C ASP A 3 -28.08 -45.08 -6.91
N ASN A 4 -28.93 -44.38 -6.16
CA ASN A 4 -28.76 -42.97 -5.81
C ASN A 4 -28.10 -42.83 -4.43
N ASN A 5 -27.07 -43.64 -4.16
CA ASN A 5 -26.19 -43.39 -3.02
C ASN A 5 -24.93 -42.69 -3.53
N LYS A 6 -25.07 -41.40 -3.84
CA LYS A 6 -23.93 -40.56 -4.23
C LYS A 6 -23.04 -40.39 -3.01
N ASP A 7 -21.94 -41.12 -2.99
CA ASP A 7 -20.97 -41.04 -1.90
C ASP A 7 -20.12 -39.77 -2.09
N VAL A 8 -20.51 -38.70 -1.38
CA VAL A 8 -19.92 -37.37 -1.49
C VAL A 8 -19.26 -36.94 -0.18
N TYR A 9 -18.30 -36.02 -0.29
CA TYR A 9 -17.75 -35.28 0.85
C TYR A 9 -17.74 -33.78 0.54
N ILE A 10 -17.67 -32.95 1.57
CA ILE A 10 -17.74 -31.50 1.43
C ILE A 10 -16.35 -30.88 1.64
N ILE A 11 -15.93 -30.04 0.71
CA ILE A 11 -14.77 -29.15 0.88
C ILE A 11 -15.28 -27.73 1.17
N TYR A 12 -14.86 -27.15 2.30
CA TYR A 12 -15.20 -25.77 2.66
C TYR A 12 -14.14 -24.77 2.19
N ALA A 13 -14.59 -23.78 1.40
CA ALA A 13 -13.81 -22.63 1.00
C ALA A 13 -13.60 -21.65 2.18
N PRO A 14 -12.62 -20.71 2.11
CA PRO A 14 -12.35 -19.74 3.19
C PRO A 14 -13.54 -18.86 3.59
N ASN A 15 -14.50 -18.64 2.69
CA ASN A 15 -15.73 -17.88 2.96
C ASN A 15 -16.84 -18.73 3.61
N GLY A 16 -16.55 -19.96 4.04
CA GLY A 16 -17.50 -20.88 4.68
C GLY A 16 -18.43 -21.61 3.72
N ARG A 17 -18.36 -21.37 2.41
CA ARG A 17 -19.18 -22.12 1.43
C ARG A 17 -18.59 -23.50 1.19
N GLY A 18 -19.42 -24.52 1.35
CA GLY A 18 -19.09 -25.91 1.03
C GLY A 18 -19.35 -26.21 -0.45
N VAL A 19 -18.53 -27.08 -1.03
CA VAL A 19 -18.81 -27.72 -2.33
C VAL A 19 -18.82 -29.22 -2.16
N GLU A 20 -19.79 -29.88 -2.81
CA GLU A 20 -19.90 -31.34 -2.79
C GLU A 20 -18.97 -31.95 -3.84
N VAL A 21 -18.23 -32.97 -3.42
CA VAL A 21 -17.26 -33.68 -4.25
C VAL A 21 -17.61 -35.16 -4.27
N ASP A 22 -17.75 -35.71 -5.48
CA ASP A 22 -17.89 -37.15 -5.69
C ASP A 22 -16.60 -37.88 -5.25
N LYS A 23 -16.71 -38.82 -4.31
CA LYS A 23 -15.54 -39.52 -3.75
C LYS A 23 -14.76 -40.36 -4.75
N LYS A 24 -15.39 -40.83 -5.84
CA LYS A 24 -14.74 -41.74 -6.81
C LYS A 24 -14.10 -40.98 -7.96
N THR A 25 -14.77 -39.93 -8.43
CA THR A 25 -14.40 -39.22 -9.65
C THR A 25 -13.76 -37.86 -9.37
N ASN A 26 -13.76 -37.40 -8.11
CA ASN A 26 -13.32 -36.06 -7.73
C ASN A 26 -14.04 -34.94 -8.49
N LYS A 27 -15.24 -35.23 -9.00
CA LYS A 27 -16.07 -34.25 -9.70
C LYS A 27 -16.75 -33.34 -8.67
N ILE A 28 -16.59 -32.04 -8.84
CA ILE A 28 -17.29 -31.04 -8.03
C ILE A 28 -18.69 -30.83 -8.58
N TYR A 29 -19.68 -30.83 -7.69
CA TYR A 29 -21.03 -30.41 -8.00
C TYR A 29 -21.21 -28.95 -7.61
N PHE A 30 -21.49 -28.11 -8.61
CA PHE A 30 -21.83 -26.70 -8.39
C PHE A 30 -23.34 -26.57 -8.22
N SER A 31 -23.77 -25.78 -7.24
CA SER A 31 -25.17 -25.38 -7.10
C SER A 31 -25.60 -24.59 -8.33
N GLU A 32 -26.80 -24.88 -8.87
CA GLU A 32 -27.35 -24.14 -10.00
C GLU A 32 -27.43 -22.64 -9.65
N ASN A 33 -26.87 -21.81 -10.53
CA ASN A 33 -26.95 -20.35 -10.42
C ASN A 33 -28.08 -19.83 -11.31
N ILE A 34 -28.76 -18.79 -10.83
CA ILE A 34 -29.81 -18.07 -11.59
C ILE A 34 -29.27 -17.48 -12.91
N LYS A 35 -27.95 -17.23 -12.96
CA LYS A 35 -27.25 -16.73 -14.15
C LYS A 35 -26.59 -17.89 -14.90
N PRO A 36 -26.59 -17.87 -16.25
CA PRO A 36 -25.92 -18.90 -17.04
C PRO A 36 -24.43 -18.93 -16.68
N THR A 37 -23.99 -20.06 -16.13
CA THR A 37 -22.58 -20.34 -15.84
C THR A 37 -21.97 -21.19 -16.96
N GLY A 38 -20.67 -21.04 -17.19
CA GLY A 38 -19.94 -21.83 -18.19
C GLY A 38 -19.99 -23.33 -17.92
N LYS A 39 -19.63 -24.15 -18.92
CA LYS A 39 -19.53 -25.60 -18.76
C LYS A 39 -18.39 -25.93 -17.78
N TYR A 40 -18.64 -26.87 -16.88
CA TYR A 40 -17.61 -27.44 -16.02
C TYR A 40 -16.44 -28.00 -16.85
N THR A 41 -15.21 -27.74 -16.41
CA THR A 41 -13.98 -28.36 -16.91
C THR A 41 -13.20 -29.00 -15.76
N GLN A 42 -12.33 -29.97 -16.06
CA GLN A 42 -11.56 -30.67 -15.02
C GLN A 42 -10.55 -29.75 -14.30
N GLU A 43 -10.12 -28.67 -14.96
CA GLU A 43 -9.18 -27.68 -14.44
C GLU A 43 -9.71 -26.97 -13.19
N TYR A 44 -11.03 -26.73 -13.10
CA TYR A 44 -11.65 -26.14 -11.90
C TYR A 44 -11.47 -27.03 -10.68
N SER A 45 -11.63 -28.33 -10.85
CA SER A 45 -11.42 -29.30 -9.76
C SER A 45 -9.96 -29.40 -9.37
N LYS A 46 -9.05 -29.41 -10.35
CA LYS A 46 -7.61 -29.38 -10.08
C LYS A 46 -7.22 -28.16 -9.25
N ALA A 47 -7.67 -26.97 -9.63
CA ALA A 47 -7.40 -25.73 -8.91
C ALA A 47 -7.96 -25.76 -7.48
N LEU A 48 -9.19 -26.29 -7.28
CA LEU A 48 -9.75 -26.40 -5.94
C LEU A 48 -8.96 -27.37 -5.06
N PHE A 49 -8.59 -28.54 -5.58
CA PHE A 49 -7.81 -29.52 -4.81
C PHE A 49 -6.41 -29.02 -4.49
N GLU A 50 -5.77 -28.29 -5.41
CA GLU A 50 -4.48 -27.65 -5.15
C GLU A 50 -4.60 -26.60 -4.04
N ALA A 51 -5.61 -25.73 -4.10
CA ALA A 51 -5.89 -24.76 -3.03
C ALA A 51 -6.22 -25.45 -1.69
N HIS A 52 -6.98 -26.54 -1.72
CA HIS A 52 -7.27 -27.34 -0.53
C HIS A 52 -6.00 -27.94 0.06
N ASN A 53 -5.14 -28.53 -0.79
CA ASN A 53 -3.87 -29.12 -0.37
C ASN A 53 -2.93 -28.07 0.25
N ILE A 54 -2.82 -26.89 -0.36
CA ILE A 54 -2.04 -25.76 0.20
C ILE A 54 -2.60 -25.36 1.57
N LYS A 55 -3.93 -25.24 1.70
CA LYS A 55 -4.57 -24.89 2.98
C LYS A 55 -4.28 -25.94 4.06
N GLN A 56 -4.41 -27.23 3.75
CA GLN A 56 -4.19 -28.32 4.71
C GLN A 56 -2.73 -28.50 5.11
N ASN A 57 -1.79 -28.10 4.25
CA ASN A 57 -0.36 -28.19 4.52
C ASN A 57 0.29 -26.84 4.85
N SER A 58 -0.51 -25.79 5.05
CA SER A 58 -0.01 -24.48 5.45
C SER A 58 0.68 -24.59 6.81
N PRO A 59 1.83 -23.93 7.03
CA PRO A 59 2.43 -23.81 8.35
C PRO A 59 1.51 -23.10 9.36
N TYR A 60 0.45 -22.44 8.88
CA TYR A 60 -0.56 -21.75 9.68
C TYR A 60 -1.91 -22.49 9.75
N LYS A 61 -1.98 -23.76 9.32
CA LYS A 61 -3.25 -24.52 9.31
C LYS A 61 -3.91 -24.61 10.69
N ASP A 62 -3.09 -24.64 11.75
CA ASP A 62 -3.51 -24.74 13.15
C ASP A 62 -3.52 -23.36 13.84
N TYR A 63 -3.33 -22.27 13.10
CA TYR A 63 -3.33 -20.93 13.67
C TYR A 63 -4.71 -20.61 14.24
N GLN A 64 -4.76 -20.44 15.56
CA GLN A 64 -5.92 -19.89 16.25
C GLN A 64 -5.73 -18.38 16.39
N PRO A 65 -6.58 -17.55 15.76
CA PRO A 65 -6.50 -16.11 15.97
C PRO A 65 -6.72 -15.79 17.45
N ARG A 66 -5.81 -15.00 18.04
CA ARG A 66 -6.03 -14.41 19.36
C ARG A 66 -7.09 -13.32 19.20
N TYR A 67 -8.30 -13.59 19.66
CA TYR A 67 -9.35 -12.58 19.73
C TYR A 67 -9.18 -11.71 20.96
N LEU A 68 -9.60 -10.45 20.86
CA LEU A 68 -9.69 -9.56 22.02
C LEU A 68 -10.78 -10.10 22.96
N ASP A 69 -10.37 -10.67 24.09
CA ASP A 69 -11.26 -10.86 25.24
C ASP A 69 -11.37 -9.51 25.99
N PRO A 70 -12.58 -8.92 26.09
CA PRO A 70 -12.78 -7.66 26.77
C PRO A 70 -12.79 -7.77 28.30
N ASN A 71 -12.67 -8.97 28.87
CA ASN A 71 -12.69 -9.19 30.31
C ASN A 71 -11.29 -9.30 30.93
N LEU A 72 -11.22 -9.08 32.25
CA LEU A 72 -10.02 -9.27 33.05
C LEU A 72 -10.24 -10.46 33.99
N TYR A 73 -9.28 -11.39 33.99
CA TYR A 73 -9.27 -12.53 34.89
C TYR A 73 -8.00 -12.49 35.73
N THR A 74 -8.18 -12.56 37.05
CA THR A 74 -7.07 -12.52 38.01
C THR A 74 -6.09 -13.66 37.76
N GLY A 75 -4.80 -13.35 37.63
CA GLY A 75 -3.73 -14.34 37.47
C GLY A 75 -3.54 -14.88 36.04
N GLN A 76 -4.22 -14.32 35.03
CA GLN A 76 -4.08 -14.73 33.63
C GLN A 76 -3.57 -13.58 32.76
N SER A 77 -2.87 -13.91 31.67
CA SER A 77 -2.53 -12.94 30.62
C SER A 77 -3.79 -12.38 29.98
N SER A 78 -3.86 -11.07 29.77
CA SER A 78 -5.04 -10.40 29.22
C SER A 78 -4.75 -9.76 27.87
N THR A 79 -5.50 -10.18 26.84
CA THR A 79 -5.51 -9.52 25.53
C THR A 79 -6.05 -8.09 25.60
N LEU A 80 -6.89 -7.76 26.59
CA LEU A 80 -7.37 -6.39 26.81
C LEU A 80 -6.24 -5.47 27.26
N LEU A 81 -5.36 -5.94 28.15
CA LEU A 81 -4.21 -5.14 28.59
C LEU A 81 -3.20 -4.95 27.46
N GLU A 82 -2.87 -6.03 26.73
CA GLU A 82 -2.03 -5.94 25.51
C GLU A 82 -2.62 -4.95 24.50
N PHE A 83 -3.93 -5.01 24.25
CA PHE A 83 -4.63 -4.09 23.36
C PHE A 83 -4.63 -2.64 23.88
N LYS A 84 -4.88 -2.42 25.18
CA LYS A 84 -4.87 -1.08 25.78
C LYS A 84 -3.47 -0.46 25.76
N ASP A 85 -2.42 -1.24 25.99
CA ASP A 85 -1.04 -0.77 25.89
C ASP A 85 -0.72 -0.35 24.45
N TRP A 86 -1.05 -1.20 23.47
CA TRP A 86 -0.92 -0.87 22.05
C TRP A 86 -1.75 0.37 21.67
N GLN A 87 -3.00 0.43 22.11
CA GLN A 87 -3.92 1.54 21.89
C GLN A 87 -3.37 2.83 22.50
N SER A 88 -2.75 2.77 23.68
CA SER A 88 -2.15 3.93 24.33
C SER A 88 -0.95 4.48 23.56
N ILE A 89 -0.25 3.65 22.79
CA ILE A 89 0.83 4.07 21.90
C ILE A 89 0.25 4.74 20.65
N TYR A 90 -0.79 4.15 20.06
CA TYR A 90 -1.38 4.62 18.80
C TYR A 90 -2.31 5.82 18.94
N LEU A 91 -3.00 5.96 20.07
CA LEU A 91 -3.92 7.07 20.36
C LEU A 91 -3.26 8.21 21.14
N LYS A 92 -1.99 8.07 21.53
CA LYS A 92 -1.23 9.24 21.98
C LYS A 92 -1.08 10.18 20.80
N ASP A 93 -1.68 11.36 20.92
CA ASP A 93 -1.32 12.47 20.04
C ASP A 93 0.21 12.59 20.03
N PRO A 94 0.83 12.73 18.85
CA PRO A 94 2.27 12.97 18.80
C PRO A 94 2.56 14.16 19.71
N ILE A 95 3.51 14.01 20.63
CA ILE A 95 3.88 15.07 21.57
C ILE A 95 4.07 16.35 20.74
N LYS A 96 3.41 17.44 21.11
CA LYS A 96 3.55 18.72 20.40
C LYS A 96 5.05 19.07 20.33
N GLY A 97 5.60 19.10 19.11
CA GLY A 97 7.02 19.32 18.85
C GLY A 97 7.88 18.05 18.66
N ALA A 98 7.32 16.84 18.78
CA ALA A 98 8.04 15.57 18.63
C ALA A 98 7.91 14.91 17.25
N ILE A 99 7.00 15.36 16.38
CA ILE A 99 7.18 15.13 14.94
C ILE A 99 8.40 15.96 14.59
N ALA A 100 9.57 15.31 14.48
CA ALA A 100 10.87 15.98 14.43
C ALA A 100 10.80 17.17 13.46
N PRO A 101 10.64 18.41 13.97
CA PRO A 101 10.76 19.56 13.13
C PRO A 101 12.18 19.49 12.60
N TRP A 102 12.37 19.79 11.33
CA TRP A 102 13.70 19.81 10.75
C TRP A 102 14.66 20.53 11.69
N THR A 103 15.72 19.84 12.09
CA THR A 103 16.77 20.42 12.93
C THR A 103 17.36 21.64 12.22
N LYS A 104 17.98 22.54 12.98
CA LYS A 104 18.67 23.69 12.38
C LYS A 104 19.71 23.25 11.34
N ALA A 105 20.39 22.13 11.60
CA ALA A 105 21.35 21.52 10.69
C ALA A 105 20.70 20.98 9.40
N GLU A 106 19.59 20.23 9.49
CA GLU A 106 18.85 19.74 8.31
C GLU A 106 18.37 20.90 7.44
N LYS A 107 17.81 21.95 8.07
CA LYS A 107 17.37 23.15 7.33
C LYS A 107 18.52 23.86 6.64
N ALA A 108 19.66 24.00 7.32
CA ALA A 108 20.85 24.62 6.74
C ALA A 108 21.40 23.78 5.58
N TYR A 109 21.47 22.46 5.74
CA TYR A 109 21.93 21.54 4.70
C TYR A 109 21.04 21.61 3.46
N TYR A 110 19.72 21.50 3.60
CA TYR A 110 18.82 21.60 2.45
C TYR A 110 18.89 22.95 1.74
N LYS A 111 18.98 24.06 2.49
CA LYS A 111 19.19 25.40 1.90
C LYS A 111 20.54 25.53 1.20
N SER A 112 21.54 24.72 1.57
CA SER A 112 22.84 24.71 0.90
C SER A 112 22.80 24.04 -0.48
N LEU A 113 21.81 23.17 -0.73
CA LEU A 113 21.62 22.47 -2.00
C LEU A 113 21.27 23.46 -3.11
N LYS A 114 22.00 23.38 -4.22
CA LYS A 114 22.04 24.38 -5.30
C LYS A 114 21.18 24.04 -6.49
N THR A 115 20.68 22.81 -6.57
CA THR A 115 19.86 22.35 -7.68
C THR A 115 18.55 21.74 -7.19
N LYS A 116 17.52 21.85 -8.02
CA LYS A 116 16.24 21.15 -7.82
C LYS A 116 16.45 19.66 -7.60
N ARG A 117 17.34 19.04 -8.37
CA ARG A 117 17.66 17.61 -8.27
C ARG A 117 18.21 17.24 -6.89
N GLU A 118 19.18 17.98 -6.38
CA GLU A 118 19.74 17.74 -5.04
C GLU A 118 18.66 17.84 -3.96
N ARG A 119 17.79 18.85 -4.03
CA ARG A 119 16.67 19.02 -3.09
C ARG A 119 15.64 17.90 -3.21
N TYR A 120 15.29 17.49 -4.42
CA TYR A 120 14.44 16.33 -4.68
C TYR A 120 15.03 15.09 -4.02
N LYS A 121 16.29 14.77 -4.33
CA LYS A 121 16.99 13.60 -3.78
C LYS A 121 16.99 13.61 -2.26
N TYR A 122 17.26 14.75 -1.65
CA TYR A 122 17.20 14.91 -0.20
C TYR A 122 15.81 14.62 0.36
N LEU A 123 14.75 15.20 -0.22
CA LEU A 123 13.37 14.98 0.23
C LEU A 123 12.95 13.51 0.11
N VAL A 124 13.32 12.84 -0.99
CA VAL A 124 13.06 11.40 -1.17
C VAL A 124 13.78 10.58 -0.08
N ILE A 125 15.07 10.82 0.16
CA ILE A 125 15.83 10.12 1.20
C ILE A 125 15.20 10.36 2.58
N ARG A 126 14.90 11.63 2.89
CA ARG A 126 14.35 12.07 4.17
C ARG A 126 12.94 11.58 4.44
N SER A 127 12.14 11.33 3.39
CA SER A 127 10.80 10.73 3.50
C SER A 127 10.85 9.29 4.01
N GLY A 128 11.99 8.60 3.88
CA GLY A 128 12.14 7.20 4.25
C GLY A 128 11.44 6.22 3.28
N LEU A 129 10.82 6.70 2.20
CA LEU A 129 10.21 5.83 1.19
C LEU A 129 11.27 4.99 0.48
N ARG A 130 11.02 3.69 0.38
CA ARG A 130 11.87 2.71 -0.32
C ARG A 130 10.99 1.85 -1.21
N SER A 131 11.49 1.49 -2.38
CA SER A 131 10.81 0.51 -3.24
C SER A 131 10.84 -0.86 -2.58
N THR A 132 9.75 -1.62 -2.70
CA THR A 132 9.71 -3.02 -2.28
C THR A 132 9.86 -4.01 -3.44
N VAL A 133 9.92 -3.51 -4.68
CA VAL A 133 10.02 -4.33 -5.90
C VAL A 133 11.44 -4.40 -6.46
N ILE A 134 12.28 -3.43 -6.10
CA ILE A 134 13.68 -3.38 -6.51
C ILE A 134 14.51 -2.56 -5.53
N ASP A 135 15.73 -3.03 -5.26
CA ASP A 135 16.70 -2.25 -4.49
C ASP A 135 17.27 -1.13 -5.35
N ILE A 136 17.18 0.10 -4.86
CA ILE A 136 17.68 1.29 -5.55
C ILE A 136 18.79 1.89 -4.68
N PRO A 137 20.05 1.94 -5.14
CA PRO A 137 21.14 2.59 -4.43
C PRO A 137 20.92 4.11 -4.43
N TYR A 138 21.39 4.82 -3.40
CA TYR A 138 21.16 6.27 -3.29
C TYR A 138 21.79 7.07 -4.44
N GLU A 139 22.87 6.56 -5.02
CA GLU A 139 23.55 7.10 -6.19
C GLU A 139 22.61 7.16 -7.41
N ALA A 140 21.69 6.19 -7.53
CA ALA A 140 20.69 6.14 -8.59
C ALA A 140 19.45 6.99 -8.31
N TYR A 141 19.30 7.58 -7.12
CA TYR A 141 18.14 8.43 -6.83
C TYR A 141 18.20 9.66 -7.71
N THR A 142 17.06 10.05 -8.29
CA THR A 142 16.96 11.20 -9.19
C THR A 142 17.96 11.13 -10.35
N ASN A 143 18.19 9.94 -10.92
CA ASN A 143 19.14 9.74 -12.00
C ASN A 143 18.61 10.17 -13.39
N VAL A 144 17.54 10.95 -13.43
CA VAL A 144 17.04 11.61 -14.64
C VAL A 144 17.10 13.12 -14.52
N ASP A 145 17.41 13.78 -15.63
CA ASP A 145 17.30 15.24 -15.75
C ASP A 145 15.84 15.67 -15.95
N GLU A 146 15.58 16.98 -16.02
CA GLU A 146 14.23 17.51 -16.21
C GLU A 146 13.62 17.18 -17.60
N LYS A 147 14.45 16.72 -18.55
CA LYS A 147 14.03 16.27 -19.89
C LYS A 147 13.78 14.75 -19.93
N GLY A 148 14.06 14.03 -18.84
CA GLY A 148 13.92 12.59 -18.73
C GLY A 148 15.13 11.79 -19.23
N ASN A 149 16.28 12.43 -19.48
CA ASN A 149 17.51 11.74 -19.86
C ASN A 149 18.25 11.23 -18.64
N LEU A 150 18.90 10.08 -18.75
CA LEU A 150 19.76 9.55 -17.71
C LEU A 150 20.97 10.45 -17.49
N ILE A 151 21.30 10.69 -16.21
CA ILE A 151 22.47 11.48 -15.81
C ILE A 151 23.70 10.57 -15.67
N ASN A 152 23.52 9.38 -15.09
CA ASN A 152 24.55 8.36 -15.00
C ASN A 152 24.08 7.07 -15.72
N GLU A 153 24.82 6.65 -16.74
CA GLU A 153 24.54 5.43 -17.51
C GLU A 153 24.82 4.13 -16.72
N ASP A 154 25.58 4.17 -15.62
CA ASP A 154 25.85 3.00 -14.76
C ASP A 154 24.56 2.33 -14.25
N TYR A 155 23.49 3.13 -14.11
CA TYR A 155 22.18 2.68 -13.63
C TYR A 155 21.14 2.52 -14.75
N LYS A 156 21.56 2.48 -16.01
CA LYS A 156 20.66 2.37 -17.17
C LYS A 156 19.76 1.14 -17.08
N GLU A 157 20.31 -0.02 -16.75
CA GLU A 157 19.52 -1.26 -16.67
C GLU A 157 18.52 -1.21 -15.51
N LEU A 158 18.87 -0.54 -14.40
CA LEU A 158 17.94 -0.29 -13.30
C LEU A 158 16.74 0.55 -13.78
N TYR A 159 17.01 1.65 -14.47
CA TYR A 159 15.96 2.53 -15.00
C TYR A 159 15.08 1.82 -16.03
N LYS A 160 15.70 1.12 -16.98
CA LYS A 160 15.01 0.31 -17.99
C LYS A 160 14.11 -0.75 -17.36
N LYS A 161 14.58 -1.41 -16.30
CA LYS A 161 13.80 -2.40 -15.55
C LYS A 161 12.58 -1.75 -14.89
N VAL A 162 12.74 -0.60 -14.24
CA VAL A 162 11.60 0.11 -13.63
C VAL A 162 10.58 0.55 -14.70
N GLU A 163 11.04 1.18 -15.78
CA GLU A 163 10.16 1.64 -16.85
C GLU A 163 9.42 0.49 -17.56
N SER A 164 10.05 -0.69 -17.69
CA SER A 164 9.41 -1.86 -18.30
C SER A 164 8.33 -2.49 -17.41
N ASN A 165 8.31 -2.20 -16.10
CA ASN A 165 7.40 -2.83 -15.13
C ASN A 165 6.38 -1.84 -14.52
N ARG A 166 6.50 -0.53 -14.77
CA ARG A 166 5.52 0.46 -14.30
C ARG A 166 4.27 0.52 -15.19
N GLY A 167 3.37 1.45 -14.89
CA GLY A 167 2.11 1.60 -15.62
C GLY A 167 1.23 0.37 -15.49
N LEU A 168 0.62 -0.09 -16.59
CA LEU A 168 -0.31 -1.23 -16.56
C LEU A 168 0.37 -2.61 -16.67
N ALA A 169 1.70 -2.68 -16.68
CA ALA A 169 2.46 -3.93 -16.84
C ALA A 169 2.10 -4.99 -15.78
N HIS A 170 1.71 -4.56 -14.59
CA HIS A 170 1.30 -5.42 -13.47
C HIS A 170 -0.15 -5.22 -13.03
N LEU A 171 -1.03 -4.76 -13.93
CA LEU A 171 -2.45 -4.56 -13.59
C LEU A 171 -3.11 -5.86 -13.07
N SER A 172 -2.76 -7.01 -13.67
CA SER A 172 -3.26 -8.33 -13.23
C SER A 172 -2.73 -8.77 -11.87
N ASN A 173 -1.60 -8.24 -11.42
CA ASN A 173 -1.04 -8.47 -10.09
C ASN A 173 -1.69 -7.58 -9.01
N GLY A 174 -2.51 -6.60 -9.42
CA GLY A 174 -3.24 -5.69 -8.55
C GLY A 174 -2.53 -4.37 -8.26
N TYR A 175 -3.26 -3.43 -7.64
CA TYR A 175 -2.81 -2.06 -7.39
C TYR A 175 -1.55 -1.96 -6.54
N LEU A 176 -1.29 -2.92 -5.64
CA LEU A 176 -0.08 -2.93 -4.81
C LEU A 176 1.19 -3.01 -5.67
N PHE A 177 1.30 -4.01 -6.54
CA PHE A 177 2.47 -4.20 -7.39
C PHE A 177 2.62 -3.05 -8.38
N MET A 178 1.52 -2.64 -9.00
CA MET A 178 1.50 -1.53 -9.95
C MET A 178 2.08 -0.25 -9.33
N SER A 179 1.61 0.11 -8.14
CA SER A 179 2.04 1.33 -7.48
C SER A 179 3.44 1.27 -6.90
N GLU A 180 3.97 0.10 -6.54
CA GLU A 180 5.36 -0.02 -6.06
C GLU A 180 6.38 0.18 -7.19
N TRP A 181 6.05 -0.20 -8.43
CA TRP A 181 6.87 0.14 -9.60
C TRP A 181 6.80 1.62 -9.95
N GLU A 182 5.62 2.22 -9.86
CA GLU A 182 5.45 3.67 -9.98
C GLU A 182 6.24 4.42 -8.89
N LEU A 183 6.24 3.91 -7.65
CA LEU A 183 7.04 4.46 -6.55
C LEU A 183 8.54 4.40 -6.86
N ALA A 184 9.01 3.27 -7.43
CA ALA A 184 10.40 3.12 -7.86
C ALA A 184 10.78 4.17 -8.90
N ALA A 185 9.90 4.46 -9.86
CA ALA A 185 10.14 5.51 -10.86
C ALA A 185 10.21 6.91 -10.23
N GLY A 186 9.35 7.19 -9.24
CA GLY A 186 9.41 8.40 -8.42
C GLY A 186 10.77 8.58 -7.73
N ILE A 187 11.28 7.52 -7.09
CA ILE A 187 12.59 7.52 -6.43
C ILE A 187 13.72 7.77 -7.45
N LEU A 188 13.62 7.22 -8.66
CA LEU A 188 14.58 7.45 -9.74
C LEU A 188 14.50 8.85 -10.36
N GLY A 189 13.48 9.64 -10.03
CA GLY A 189 13.39 11.07 -10.35
C GLY A 189 12.17 11.48 -11.18
N ASP A 190 11.36 10.54 -11.67
CA ASP A 190 10.12 10.88 -12.38
C ASP A 190 8.99 11.14 -11.37
N ILE A 191 8.69 12.41 -11.12
CA ILE A 191 7.59 12.82 -10.22
C ILE A 191 6.24 12.19 -10.60
N LYS A 192 5.98 11.87 -11.87
CA LYS A 192 4.75 11.18 -12.30
C LYS A 192 4.67 9.77 -11.72
N GLY A 193 5.81 9.13 -11.45
CA GLY A 193 5.90 7.89 -10.70
C GLY A 193 5.24 7.99 -9.32
N PHE A 194 5.53 9.05 -8.55
CA PHE A 194 4.84 9.23 -7.27
C PHE A 194 3.34 9.47 -7.42
N ILE A 195 2.90 10.15 -8.49
CA ILE A 195 1.46 10.33 -8.79
C ILE A 195 0.81 8.97 -9.07
N GLY A 196 1.43 8.13 -9.90
CA GLY A 196 0.98 6.76 -10.16
C GLY A 196 0.95 5.89 -8.91
N ALA A 197 1.92 6.09 -8.00
CA ALA A 197 2.02 5.38 -6.74
C ALA A 197 0.87 5.70 -5.76
N LEU A 198 0.13 6.81 -5.94
CA LEU A 198 -1.07 7.11 -5.15
C LEU A 198 -2.18 6.06 -5.33
N GLN A 199 -2.11 5.21 -6.36
CA GLN A 199 -3.01 4.06 -6.51
C GLN A 199 -2.84 3.01 -5.39
N LEU A 200 -1.79 3.09 -4.56
CA LEU A 200 -1.72 2.37 -3.27
C LEU A 200 -2.93 2.64 -2.39
N SER A 201 -3.61 3.78 -2.56
CA SER A 201 -4.87 4.06 -1.89
C SER A 201 -5.94 3.02 -2.18
N MET A 202 -5.90 2.28 -3.29
CA MET A 202 -6.84 1.20 -3.55
C MET A 202 -6.56 -0.07 -2.73
N THR A 203 -5.54 -0.05 -1.87
CA THR A 203 -5.11 -1.16 -1.03
C THR A 203 -5.26 -0.82 0.46
N GLY A 204 -4.82 -1.73 1.36
CA GLY A 204 -4.75 -1.46 2.80
C GLY A 204 -3.64 -0.49 3.21
N PHE A 205 -2.71 -0.11 2.32
CA PHE A 205 -1.50 0.67 2.64
C PHE A 205 -1.72 2.19 2.68
N LYS A 206 -2.79 2.65 3.34
CA LYS A 206 -3.18 4.08 3.35
C LYS A 206 -2.11 5.00 3.94
N ALA A 207 -1.44 4.59 5.02
CA ALA A 207 -0.37 5.37 5.62
C ALA A 207 0.80 5.62 4.65
N ARG A 208 1.14 4.61 3.84
CA ARG A 208 2.17 4.70 2.80
C ARG A 208 1.74 5.64 1.68
N THR A 209 0.48 5.56 1.25
CA THR A 209 -0.11 6.54 0.31
C THR A 209 0.00 7.96 0.83
N GLN A 210 -0.29 8.20 2.12
CA GLN A 210 -0.16 9.53 2.70
C GLN A 210 1.29 10.00 2.72
N ALA A 211 2.24 9.14 3.07
CA ALA A 211 3.67 9.48 3.00
C ALA A 211 4.09 9.90 1.57
N ILE A 212 3.60 9.19 0.54
CA ILE A 212 3.82 9.55 -0.87
C ILE A 212 3.17 10.90 -1.20
N ASN A 213 1.93 11.14 -0.77
CA ASN A 213 1.24 12.41 -1.01
C ASN A 213 1.94 13.59 -0.32
N PHE A 214 2.44 13.40 0.90
CA PHE A 214 3.24 14.41 1.59
C PHE A 214 4.54 14.70 0.85
N LEU A 215 5.26 13.68 0.39
CA LEU A 215 6.44 13.88 -0.44
C LEU A 215 6.10 14.62 -1.74
N LEU A 216 5.01 14.27 -2.42
CA LEU A 216 4.54 14.98 -3.62
C LEU A 216 4.30 16.47 -3.35
N ILE A 217 3.64 16.79 -2.24
CA ILE A 217 3.44 18.19 -1.81
C ILE A 217 4.80 18.88 -1.59
N GLN A 218 5.75 18.22 -0.92
CA GLN A 218 7.10 18.75 -0.72
C GLN A 218 7.86 18.95 -2.04
N LEU A 219 7.60 18.13 -3.04
CA LEU A 219 8.18 18.24 -4.38
C LEU A 219 7.45 19.27 -5.28
N GLY A 220 6.46 19.98 -4.75
CA GLY A 220 5.75 21.05 -5.48
C GLY A 220 4.50 20.61 -6.23
N HIS A 221 3.97 19.41 -5.99
CA HIS A 221 2.73 18.95 -6.62
C HIS A 221 1.51 19.55 -5.91
N GLU A 222 1.04 20.70 -6.39
CA GLU A 222 -0.05 21.49 -5.79
C GLU A 222 -1.34 20.70 -5.54
N GLN A 223 -1.70 19.82 -6.48
CA GLN A 223 -2.91 18.98 -6.37
C GLN A 223 -2.87 18.04 -5.16
N GLY A 224 -1.68 17.73 -4.64
CA GLY A 224 -1.50 16.96 -3.41
C GLY A 224 -2.12 17.64 -2.18
N LEU A 225 -2.02 18.97 -2.08
CA LEU A 225 -2.65 19.75 -1.00
C LEU A 225 -4.16 19.69 -1.09
N LYS A 226 -4.71 19.82 -2.32
CA LYS A 226 -6.14 19.66 -2.57
C LYS A 226 -6.64 18.30 -2.15
N SER A 227 -5.95 17.24 -2.58
CA SER A 227 -6.28 15.89 -2.17
C SER A 227 -6.24 15.74 -0.65
N LEU A 228 -5.23 16.29 0.02
CA LEU A 228 -5.08 16.17 1.46
C LEU A 228 -6.20 16.87 2.25
N TYR A 229 -6.55 18.11 1.91
CA TYR A 229 -7.63 18.80 2.64
C TYR A 229 -9.00 18.19 2.33
N ASP A 230 -9.26 17.73 1.10
CA ASP A 230 -10.50 17.02 0.75
C ASP A 230 -10.62 15.70 1.52
N SER A 231 -9.48 15.03 1.75
CA SER A 231 -9.43 13.82 2.58
C SER A 231 -9.89 14.13 4.00
N TYR A 232 -9.37 15.22 4.60
CA TYR A 232 -9.72 15.61 5.97
C TYR A 232 -11.16 16.13 6.07
N ALA A 233 -11.68 16.78 5.04
CA ALA A 233 -13.03 17.30 5.03
C ALA A 233 -14.09 16.21 4.82
N TYR A 234 -13.88 15.30 3.85
CA TYR A 234 -14.95 14.47 3.31
C TYR A 234 -14.69 12.96 3.37
N ARG A 235 -13.46 12.51 3.10
CA ARG A 235 -13.17 11.06 2.89
C ARG A 235 -12.81 10.32 4.18
N GLY A 236 -12.07 10.95 5.07
CA GLY A 236 -11.71 10.37 6.37
C GLY A 236 -11.06 8.99 6.22
N LEU A 237 -11.64 7.98 6.88
CA LEU A 237 -11.04 6.65 7.01
C LEU A 237 -10.84 5.95 5.65
N VAL A 238 -11.60 6.33 4.63
CA VAL A 238 -11.39 5.84 3.25
C VAL A 238 -9.96 6.11 2.78
N ASP A 239 -9.34 7.21 3.22
CA ASP A 239 -7.96 7.57 2.89
C ASP A 239 -6.98 7.34 4.05
N GLY A 240 -7.42 6.61 5.08
CA GLY A 240 -6.60 6.30 6.26
C GLY A 240 -6.35 7.48 7.19
N ILE A 241 -7.24 8.47 7.21
CA ILE A 241 -7.16 9.61 8.13
C ILE A 241 -8.49 9.83 8.86
N HIS A 242 -8.49 10.57 9.96
CA HIS A 242 -9.75 10.97 10.61
C HIS A 242 -10.28 12.27 10.00
N LYS A 243 -11.60 12.35 9.80
CA LYS A 243 -12.24 13.60 9.37
C LYS A 243 -11.93 14.69 10.38
N ASN A 244 -11.45 15.83 9.90
CA ASN A 244 -11.10 16.98 10.73
C ASN A 244 -11.32 18.27 9.93
N PRO A 245 -12.50 18.90 10.04
CA PRO A 245 -12.83 20.11 9.30
C PRO A 245 -11.90 21.29 9.60
N LEU A 246 -11.41 21.42 10.84
CA LEU A 246 -10.47 22.46 11.22
C LEU A 246 -9.14 22.30 10.48
N LYS A 247 -8.59 21.07 10.46
CA LYS A 247 -7.35 20.77 9.75
C LYS A 247 -7.52 20.91 8.23
N ALA A 248 -8.67 20.51 7.70
CA ALA A 248 -8.98 20.73 6.28
C ALA A 248 -8.97 22.22 5.93
N GLN A 249 -9.60 23.08 6.75
CA GLN A 249 -9.62 24.53 6.52
C GLN A 249 -8.21 25.12 6.62
N MET A 250 -7.42 24.73 7.63
CA MET A 250 -6.01 25.15 7.76
C MET A 250 -5.19 24.81 6.51
N LEU A 251 -5.34 23.60 5.98
CA LEU A 251 -4.64 23.16 4.77
C LEU A 251 -5.13 23.88 3.51
N LYS A 252 -6.43 24.17 3.42
CA LYS A 252 -7.02 24.94 2.33
C LYS A 252 -6.57 26.40 2.33
N ASP A 253 -6.38 26.99 3.51
CA ASP A 253 -5.83 28.34 3.61
C ASP A 253 -4.32 28.35 3.32
N PHE A 254 -3.59 27.35 3.80
CA PHE A 254 -2.19 27.14 3.46
C PHE A 254 -1.98 26.98 1.94
N SER A 255 -2.87 26.26 1.25
CA SER A 255 -2.76 26.03 -0.19
C SER A 255 -2.95 27.27 -1.05
N LYS A 256 -3.47 28.39 -0.50
CA LYS A 256 -3.63 29.64 -1.25
C LYS A 256 -2.30 30.33 -1.52
N ASN A 257 -1.36 30.26 -0.57
CA ASN A 257 -0.03 30.87 -0.66
C ASN A 257 1.02 29.97 0.01
N PRO A 258 1.34 28.77 -0.54
CA PRO A 258 2.37 27.92 0.03
C PRO A 258 3.75 28.59 -0.08
N PRO A 259 4.62 28.50 0.94
CA PRO A 259 5.95 29.09 0.93
C PRO A 259 6.94 28.21 0.12
N TYR A 260 6.68 28.06 -1.18
CA TYR A 260 7.59 27.35 -2.08
C TYR A 260 8.94 28.06 -2.16
N ASP A 261 10.00 27.27 -2.28
CA ASP A 261 11.35 27.76 -2.52
C ASP A 261 11.59 28.14 -4.00
N GLU A 262 12.82 28.57 -4.31
CA GLU A 262 13.24 28.96 -5.67
C GLU A 262 13.10 27.84 -6.73
N PHE A 263 12.96 26.58 -6.31
CA PHE A 263 12.76 25.42 -7.17
C PHE A 263 11.31 24.92 -7.19
N GLY A 264 10.39 25.64 -6.54
CA GLY A 264 8.98 25.27 -6.42
C GLY A 264 8.73 24.15 -5.40
N MET A 265 9.66 23.88 -4.49
CA MET A 265 9.54 22.82 -3.47
C MET A 265 9.11 23.39 -2.12
N LEU A 266 8.43 22.57 -1.31
CA LEU A 266 7.97 22.93 0.03
C LEU A 266 8.84 22.22 1.09
N PRO A 267 9.80 22.93 1.73
CA PRO A 267 10.66 22.38 2.79
C PRO A 267 9.92 22.03 4.09
#